data_AF-A0A4Q3KYX6-F1
#
_entry.id   AF-A0A4Q3KYX6-F1
#
_cell.length_a   1.000
_cell.length_b   1.000
_cell.length_c   1.000
_cell.angle_alpha   90.00
_cell.angle_beta   90.00
_cell.angle_gamma   90.00
#
_symmetry.space_group_name_H-M   'P 1'
#
loop_
_entity.id
_entity.type
_entity.pdbx_description
1 polymer ?
#
loop_
_entity_poly.entity_id
_entity_poly.type
_entity_poly.pdbx_seq_one_letter_code
_entity_poly.pdbx_strand_id
1 'polypeptide(L)'
;IFGEWLTQSAQPVHLVGASIGAWRMATACLHDPVQAFERLERDYIAQVYTAEPGRKTPSAAQFSSRFGQSLVDFYGGRIGEVLEHPRYKLHIVTSRGRHVLRREHRLGTPLGYLGAFLTNAVHRKAMGGWLERVVFSTPVEQAPAPLPFATTDYRTRHVALSDANFNAALQASCSIPFLLQAVHDIPGAPAGAYWDGGITDYHLHLDYAKLPGSLVRSPHTPSPSSMPAPLVEAFLV
;
A
#
# COMPACT_ATOMS: atom_id res chain seq x y z
N ILE A 1 -20.19 -3.89 -4.25
CA ILE A 1 -19.42 -3.22 -5.33
C ILE A 1 -18.82 -4.24 -6.30
N PHE A 2 -17.83 -5.03 -5.88
CA PHE A 2 -17.10 -5.94 -6.78
C PHE A 2 -17.87 -7.20 -7.20
N GLY A 3 -18.81 -7.68 -6.37
CA GLY A 3 -19.65 -8.85 -6.69
C GLY A 3 -20.89 -8.56 -7.55
N GLU A 4 -21.40 -7.33 -7.55
CA GLU A 4 -22.72 -7.02 -8.13
C GLU A 4 -22.72 -5.82 -9.07
N TRP A 5 -22.20 -4.67 -8.64
CA TRP A 5 -22.36 -3.43 -9.40
C TRP A 5 -21.33 -3.33 -10.52
N LEU A 6 -20.07 -3.62 -10.22
CA LEU A 6 -19.03 -3.52 -11.23
C LEU A 6 -19.12 -4.65 -12.25
N THR A 7 -19.66 -5.83 -11.90
CA THR A 7 -19.84 -6.96 -12.84
C THR A 7 -20.78 -6.62 -14.00
N GLN A 8 -21.60 -5.58 -13.88
CA GLN A 8 -22.51 -5.08 -14.93
C GLN A 8 -21.81 -4.23 -16.00
N SER A 9 -20.50 -3.97 -15.88
CA SER A 9 -19.73 -3.16 -16.83
C SER A 9 -18.48 -3.90 -17.32
N ALA A 10 -18.09 -3.64 -18.56
CA ALA A 10 -16.86 -4.18 -19.17
C ALA A 10 -15.71 -3.15 -19.20
N GLN A 11 -15.94 -1.92 -18.75
CA GLN A 11 -14.95 -0.84 -18.87
C GLN A 11 -13.72 -1.13 -18.00
N PRO A 12 -12.49 -0.85 -18.48
CA PRO A 12 -11.31 -0.94 -17.64
C PRO A 12 -11.45 -0.11 -16.35
N VAL A 13 -11.00 -0.65 -15.22
CA VAL A 13 -11.05 0.06 -13.93
C VAL A 13 -9.67 0.06 -13.29
N HIS A 14 -9.19 1.24 -12.93
CA HIS A 14 -7.94 1.38 -12.19
C HIS A 14 -8.20 1.33 -10.69
N LEU A 15 -7.62 0.35 -10.01
CA LEU A 15 -7.74 0.13 -8.57
C LEU A 15 -6.47 0.61 -7.88
N VAL A 16 -6.49 1.85 -7.40
CA VAL A 16 -5.37 2.44 -6.67
C VAL A 16 -5.56 2.22 -5.19
N GLY A 17 -4.54 1.69 -4.51
CA GLY A 17 -4.59 1.47 -3.08
C GLY A 17 -3.26 1.71 -2.39
N ALA A 18 -3.36 2.17 -1.15
CA ALA A 18 -2.28 2.26 -0.17
C ALA A 18 -2.74 1.56 1.11
N SER A 19 -1.79 1.08 1.93
CA SER A 19 -2.12 0.38 3.17
C SER A 19 -3.11 -0.78 2.96
N ILE A 20 -4.01 -1.00 3.92
CA ILE A 20 -5.13 -1.95 3.81
C ILE A 20 -6.00 -1.73 2.56
N GLY A 21 -6.04 -0.49 2.03
CA GLY A 21 -6.69 -0.19 0.76
C GLY A 21 -6.05 -0.94 -0.42
N ALA A 22 -4.71 -1.06 -0.44
CA ALA A 22 -4.01 -1.86 -1.45
C ALA A 22 -4.38 -3.34 -1.37
N TRP A 23 -4.49 -3.89 -0.16
CA TRP A 23 -4.93 -5.28 0.04
C TRP A 23 -6.36 -5.47 -0.45
N ARG A 24 -7.28 -4.57 -0.07
CA ARG A 24 -8.67 -4.60 -0.58
C ARG A 24 -8.71 -4.54 -2.10
N MET A 25 -7.93 -3.67 -2.74
CA MET A 25 -7.88 -3.55 -4.20
C MET A 25 -7.30 -4.80 -4.86
N ALA A 26 -6.26 -5.41 -4.28
CA ALA A 26 -5.69 -6.66 -4.78
C ALA A 26 -6.68 -7.83 -4.64
N THR A 27 -7.39 -7.92 -3.52
CA THR A 27 -8.45 -8.93 -3.30
C THR A 27 -9.61 -8.79 -4.29
N ALA A 28 -9.95 -7.56 -4.69
CA ALA A 28 -10.96 -7.32 -5.71
C ALA A 28 -10.60 -7.88 -7.10
N CYS A 29 -9.32 -8.11 -7.37
CA CYS A 29 -8.84 -8.71 -8.63
C CYS A 29 -8.85 -10.24 -8.61
N LEU A 30 -9.26 -10.90 -7.54
CA LEU A 30 -9.40 -12.36 -7.53
C LEU A 30 -10.68 -12.79 -8.27
N HIS A 31 -10.68 -14.01 -8.83
CA HIS A 31 -11.80 -14.52 -9.63
C HIS A 31 -13.13 -14.57 -8.87
N ASP A 32 -13.10 -14.93 -7.59
CA ASP A 32 -14.23 -14.86 -6.67
C ASP A 32 -13.95 -13.78 -5.60
N PRO A 33 -14.20 -12.50 -5.93
CA PRO A 33 -13.87 -11.41 -5.03
C PRO A 33 -14.77 -11.42 -3.79
N VAL A 34 -16.02 -11.90 -3.87
CA VAL A 34 -16.94 -11.92 -2.73
C VAL A 34 -16.43 -12.87 -1.66
N GLN A 35 -16.17 -14.13 -2.02
CA GLN A 35 -15.61 -15.11 -1.08
C GLN A 35 -14.23 -14.67 -0.57
N ALA A 36 -13.41 -14.06 -1.44
CA ALA A 36 -12.10 -13.58 -1.04
C ALA A 36 -12.18 -12.40 -0.04
N PHE A 37 -13.15 -11.49 -0.19
CA PHE A 37 -13.39 -10.43 0.79
C PHE A 37 -13.91 -10.96 2.12
N GLU A 38 -14.81 -11.96 2.12
CA GLU A 38 -15.25 -12.61 3.35
C GLU A 38 -14.10 -13.30 4.08
N ARG A 39 -13.22 -13.98 3.33
CA ARG A 39 -11.99 -14.54 3.89
C ARG A 39 -11.10 -13.44 4.45
N LEU A 40 -10.88 -12.36 3.70
CA LEU A 40 -10.07 -11.23 4.14
C LEU A 40 -10.60 -10.65 5.46
N GLU A 41 -11.91 -10.42 5.56
CA GLU A 41 -12.56 -9.93 6.77
C GLU A 41 -12.37 -10.88 7.95
N ARG A 42 -12.65 -12.17 7.77
CA ARG A 42 -12.45 -13.20 8.80
C ARG A 42 -11.01 -13.26 9.26
N ASP A 43 -10.08 -13.38 8.30
CA ASP A 43 -8.66 -13.53 8.57
C ASP A 43 -8.10 -12.27 9.24
N TYR A 44 -8.57 -11.07 8.87
CA TYR A 44 -8.13 -9.79 9.43
C TYR A 44 -8.68 -9.53 10.84
N ILE A 45 -9.96 -9.83 11.10
CA ILE A 45 -10.56 -9.68 12.44
C ILE A 45 -10.00 -10.74 13.41
N ALA A 46 -9.76 -11.96 12.94
CA ALA A 46 -9.28 -13.06 13.78
C ALA A 46 -7.77 -13.01 14.08
N GLN A 47 -7.03 -11.99 13.60
CA GLN A 47 -5.58 -11.91 13.82
C GLN A 47 -5.25 -11.67 15.29
N VAL A 48 -5.02 -12.75 16.03
CA VAL A 48 -4.42 -12.70 17.37
C VAL A 48 -2.94 -13.06 17.27
N TYR A 49 -2.09 -12.03 17.39
CA TYR A 49 -0.65 -12.24 17.41
C TYR A 49 -0.16 -12.46 18.84
N THR A 50 0.21 -13.71 19.16
CA THR A 50 0.83 -14.05 20.44
C THR A 50 2.22 -13.43 20.53
N ALA A 51 2.45 -12.65 21.59
CA ALA A 51 3.77 -12.07 21.88
C ALA A 51 4.81 -13.15 22.17
N GLU A 52 6.09 -12.88 21.87
CA GLU A 52 7.19 -13.75 22.27
C GLU A 52 7.28 -13.88 23.81
N PRO A 53 7.78 -15.01 24.35
CA PRO A 53 7.98 -15.16 25.79
C PRO A 53 8.73 -13.97 26.40
N GLY A 54 8.15 -13.38 27.46
CA GLY A 54 8.71 -12.21 28.14
C GLY A 54 8.33 -10.85 27.53
N ARG A 55 7.46 -10.80 26.51
CA ARG A 55 6.93 -9.55 25.96
C ARG A 55 5.41 -9.43 26.14
N LYS A 56 4.94 -8.18 26.29
CA LYS A 56 3.50 -7.86 26.35
C LYS A 56 2.86 -7.79 24.95
N THR A 57 3.65 -7.49 23.93
CA THR A 57 3.23 -7.38 22.53
C THR A 57 4.25 -8.06 21.61
N PRO A 58 3.83 -8.58 20.44
CA PRO A 58 4.73 -9.10 19.42
C PRO A 58 5.79 -8.08 19.00
N SER A 59 7.00 -8.54 18.70
CA SER A 59 8.01 -7.69 18.06
C SER A 59 7.59 -7.27 16.65
N ALA A 60 8.07 -6.11 16.19
CA ALA A 60 7.86 -5.67 14.81
C ALA A 60 8.37 -6.71 13.78
N ALA A 61 9.45 -7.44 14.11
CA ALA A 61 9.98 -8.50 13.26
C ALA A 61 9.04 -9.70 13.17
N GLN A 62 8.51 -10.17 14.32
CA GLN A 62 7.54 -11.26 14.35
C GLN A 62 6.24 -10.88 13.64
N PHE A 63 5.75 -9.67 13.90
CA PHE A 63 4.53 -9.15 13.26
C PHE A 63 4.72 -9.05 11.74
N SER A 64 5.86 -8.51 11.27
CA SER A 64 6.19 -8.42 9.84
C SER A 64 6.31 -9.78 9.17
N SER A 65 6.99 -10.74 9.83
CA SER A 65 7.15 -12.09 9.31
C SER A 65 5.80 -12.81 9.19
N ARG A 66 4.96 -12.75 10.24
CA ARG A 66 3.64 -13.38 10.20
C ARG A 66 2.71 -12.71 9.20
N PHE A 67 2.76 -11.39 9.08
CA PHE A 67 2.00 -10.67 8.08
C PHE A 67 2.44 -11.07 6.65
N GLY A 68 3.75 -11.11 6.37
CA GLY A 68 4.28 -11.60 5.10
C GLY A 68 3.82 -13.03 4.78
N GLN A 69 3.86 -13.93 5.78
CA GLN A 69 3.35 -15.29 5.61
C GLN A 69 1.85 -15.31 5.30
N SER A 70 1.05 -14.49 5.98
CA SER A 70 -0.39 -14.41 5.71
C SER A 70 -0.70 -13.97 4.28
N LEU A 71 0.11 -13.10 3.67
CA LEU A 71 -0.04 -12.72 2.26
C LEU A 71 0.30 -13.89 1.33
N VAL A 72 1.34 -14.65 1.65
CA VAL A 72 1.67 -15.89 0.91
C VAL A 72 0.54 -16.91 1.01
N ASP A 73 -0.04 -17.10 2.20
CA ASP A 73 -1.15 -18.03 2.41
C ASP A 73 -2.46 -17.54 1.76
N PHE A 74 -2.63 -16.22 1.65
CA PHE A 74 -3.80 -15.61 1.03
C PHE A 74 -3.77 -15.69 -0.50
N TYR A 75 -2.62 -15.36 -1.09
CA TYR A 75 -2.45 -15.25 -2.55
C TYR A 75 -1.69 -16.42 -3.19
N GLY A 76 -1.20 -17.39 -2.42
CA GLY A 76 -0.45 -18.55 -2.92
C GLY A 76 -1.18 -19.25 -4.06
N GLY A 77 -0.54 -19.36 -5.23
CA GLY A 77 -1.11 -19.94 -6.44
C GLY A 77 -2.15 -19.08 -7.17
N ARG A 78 -2.46 -17.88 -6.66
CA ARG A 78 -3.52 -16.98 -7.18
C ARG A 78 -3.02 -15.60 -7.61
N ILE A 79 -1.73 -15.33 -7.48
CA ILE A 79 -1.13 -14.05 -7.90
C ILE A 79 -1.42 -13.76 -9.39
N GLY A 80 -1.39 -14.80 -10.24
CA GLY A 80 -1.76 -14.69 -11.66
C GLY A 80 -3.16 -14.13 -11.90
N GLU A 81 -4.15 -14.44 -11.05
CA GLU A 81 -5.50 -13.87 -11.14
C GLU A 81 -5.47 -12.34 -11.06
N VAL A 82 -4.58 -11.80 -10.21
CA VAL A 82 -4.42 -10.36 -10.02
C VAL A 82 -3.61 -9.73 -11.15
N LEU A 83 -2.51 -10.34 -11.54
CA LEU A 83 -1.58 -9.79 -12.55
C LEU A 83 -2.19 -9.77 -13.95
N GLU A 84 -2.97 -10.79 -14.28
CA GLU A 84 -3.53 -11.01 -15.61
C GLU A 84 -5.00 -10.59 -15.69
N HIS A 85 -5.52 -9.94 -14.65
CA HIS A 85 -6.94 -9.59 -14.60
C HIS A 85 -7.33 -8.75 -15.84
N PRO A 86 -8.33 -9.19 -16.62
CA PRO A 86 -8.61 -8.61 -17.95
C PRO A 86 -9.02 -7.14 -17.86
N ARG A 87 -9.74 -6.79 -16.79
CA ARG A 87 -10.40 -5.49 -16.64
C ARG A 87 -9.78 -4.57 -15.58
N TYR A 88 -9.57 -5.09 -14.37
CA TYR A 88 -9.00 -4.34 -13.26
C TYR A 88 -7.48 -4.20 -13.39
N LYS A 89 -7.01 -2.96 -13.26
CA LYS A 89 -5.59 -2.62 -13.24
C LYS A 89 -5.24 -2.15 -11.84
N LEU A 90 -4.53 -3.00 -11.10
CA LEU A 90 -4.16 -2.72 -9.72
C LEU A 90 -2.92 -1.82 -9.69
N HIS A 91 -2.95 -0.83 -8.79
CA HIS A 91 -1.84 0.07 -8.49
C HIS A 91 -1.61 0.11 -6.98
N ILE A 92 -0.55 -0.56 -6.51
CA ILE A 92 -0.12 -0.59 -5.11
C ILE A 92 0.83 0.57 -4.87
N VAL A 93 0.45 1.48 -3.98
CA VAL A 93 1.26 2.64 -3.60
C VAL A 93 2.11 2.30 -2.38
N THR A 94 3.40 2.58 -2.46
CA THR A 94 4.36 2.42 -1.35
C THR A 94 5.22 3.68 -1.21
N SER A 95 5.81 3.85 -0.04
CA SER A 95 6.72 4.95 0.28
C SER A 95 8.14 4.41 0.42
N ARG A 96 9.08 4.84 -0.43
CA ARG A 96 10.49 4.46 -0.32
C ARG A 96 11.33 5.54 0.35
N GLY A 97 12.16 5.15 1.30
CA GLY A 97 13.16 6.00 1.94
C GLY A 97 14.32 6.41 1.04
N ARG A 98 14.73 7.66 1.18
CA ARG A 98 15.90 8.24 0.53
C ARG A 98 16.93 8.71 1.58
N HIS A 99 18.20 8.79 1.15
CA HIS A 99 19.31 9.24 1.99
C HIS A 99 19.40 8.43 3.30
N VAL A 100 19.23 9.07 4.46
CA VAL A 100 19.30 8.41 5.77
C VAL A 100 18.18 7.38 5.98
N LEU A 101 17.05 7.53 5.27
CA LEU A 101 15.93 6.58 5.30
C LEU A 101 16.10 5.44 4.30
N ARG A 102 17.20 5.40 3.52
CA ARG A 102 17.41 4.33 2.52
C ARG A 102 17.51 2.94 3.16
N ARG A 103 17.92 2.86 4.44
CA ARG A 103 17.96 1.61 5.22
C ARG A 103 17.24 1.80 6.54
N GLU A 104 16.60 0.74 7.00
CA GLU A 104 15.99 0.76 8.33
C GLU A 104 17.09 0.65 9.39
N HIS A 105 17.15 1.64 10.28
CA HIS A 105 18.05 1.68 11.42
C HIS A 105 17.27 1.93 12.70
N ARG A 106 17.62 1.20 13.77
CA ARG A 106 16.98 1.31 15.10
C ARG A 106 16.92 2.74 15.64
N LEU A 107 17.89 3.58 15.29
CA LEU A 107 17.96 4.99 15.68
C LEU A 107 17.79 5.95 14.49
N GLY A 108 18.33 5.58 13.32
CA GLY A 108 18.27 6.41 12.11
C GLY A 108 16.87 6.53 11.51
N THR A 109 16.04 5.48 11.60
CA THR A 109 14.66 5.51 11.11
C THR A 109 13.78 6.46 11.93
N PRO A 110 13.72 6.38 13.28
CA PRO A 110 13.01 7.38 14.09
C PRO A 110 13.49 8.81 13.85
N LEU A 111 14.80 9.05 13.79
CA LEU A 111 15.36 10.38 13.55
C LEU A 111 15.07 10.89 12.13
N GLY A 112 15.10 10.01 11.14
CA GLY A 112 14.74 10.34 9.76
C GLY A 112 13.26 10.65 9.60
N TYR A 113 12.36 9.92 10.28
CA TYR A 113 10.93 10.24 10.32
C TYR A 113 10.66 11.54 11.10
N LEU A 114 11.36 11.78 12.21
CA LEU A 114 11.28 13.05 12.94
C LEU A 114 11.76 14.20 12.07
N GLY A 115 12.88 14.03 11.35
CA GLY A 115 13.36 14.97 10.36
C GLY A 115 12.35 15.22 9.25
N ALA A 116 11.78 14.17 8.65
CA ALA A 116 10.75 14.28 7.64
C ALA A 116 9.50 15.02 8.16
N PHE A 117 9.06 14.73 9.39
CA PHE A 117 7.94 15.39 10.06
C PHE A 117 8.23 16.88 10.32
N LEU A 118 9.42 17.22 10.84
CA LEU A 118 9.84 18.61 11.06
C LEU A 118 9.98 19.38 9.73
N THR A 119 10.44 18.71 8.67
CA THR A 119 10.53 19.32 7.33
C THR A 119 9.15 19.49 6.68
N ASN A 120 8.20 18.61 6.99
CA ASN A 120 6.80 18.69 6.55
C ASN A 120 6.06 19.90 7.13
N ALA A 121 6.42 20.33 8.35
CA ALA A 121 5.89 21.57 8.94
C ALA A 121 6.30 22.84 8.17
N VAL A 122 7.32 22.75 7.30
CA VAL A 122 7.88 23.90 6.57
C VAL A 122 7.50 23.89 5.08
N HIS A 123 7.53 22.75 4.39
CA HIS A 123 7.09 22.68 2.98
C HIS A 123 6.82 21.24 2.50
N ARG A 124 5.62 20.94 1.98
CA ARG A 124 5.24 19.62 1.41
C ARG A 124 6.21 19.12 0.31
N LYS A 125 6.78 20.05 -0.48
CA LYS A 125 7.78 19.75 -1.53
C LYS A 125 9.12 19.23 -0.98
N ALA A 126 9.46 19.54 0.27
CA ALA A 126 10.71 19.09 0.89
C ALA A 126 10.67 17.59 1.25
N MET A 127 9.47 17.01 1.40
CA MET A 127 9.29 15.58 1.68
C MET A 127 9.81 14.69 0.54
N GLY A 128 9.74 15.17 -0.72
CA GLY A 128 10.31 14.49 -1.88
C GLY A 128 11.84 14.34 -1.84
N GLY A 129 12.52 15.06 -0.94
CA GLY A 129 13.93 14.84 -0.62
C GLY A 129 14.16 13.54 0.15
N TRP A 130 13.25 13.17 1.04
CA TRP A 130 13.42 12.10 2.04
C TRP A 130 12.67 10.82 1.70
N LEU A 131 11.55 10.94 1.00
CA LEU A 131 10.70 9.83 0.58
C LEU A 131 10.42 9.95 -0.91
N GLU A 132 10.21 8.84 -1.59
CA GLU A 132 9.70 8.80 -2.95
C GLU A 132 8.51 7.84 -3.04
N ARG A 133 7.51 8.22 -3.83
CA ARG A 133 6.34 7.37 -4.10
C ARG A 133 6.79 6.28 -5.06
N VAL A 134 6.54 5.02 -4.75
CA VAL A 134 6.76 3.91 -5.69
C VAL A 134 5.42 3.21 -5.90
N VAL A 135 4.92 3.26 -7.12
CA VAL A 135 3.65 2.67 -7.52
C VAL A 135 3.92 1.41 -8.32
N PHE A 136 3.53 0.26 -7.76
CA PHE A 136 3.61 -1.03 -8.42
C PHE A 136 2.29 -1.31 -9.13
N SER A 137 2.32 -1.43 -10.45
CA SER A 137 1.10 -1.59 -11.26
C SER A 137 1.08 -2.91 -12.01
N THR A 138 -0.09 -3.53 -12.14
CA THR A 138 -0.28 -4.71 -12.99
C THR A 138 0.26 -4.47 -14.40
N PRO A 139 0.92 -5.44 -15.03
CA PRO A 139 1.50 -5.26 -16.35
C PRO A 139 0.42 -5.20 -17.45
N VAL A 140 0.68 -4.39 -18.48
CA VAL A 140 -0.03 -4.35 -19.76
C VAL A 140 1.05 -4.32 -20.84
N GLU A 141 1.08 -5.33 -21.71
CA GLU A 141 2.08 -5.43 -22.79
C GLU A 141 3.53 -5.27 -22.28
N GLN A 142 3.87 -5.94 -21.17
CA GLN A 142 5.19 -5.94 -20.51
C GLN A 142 5.60 -4.62 -19.83
N ALA A 143 4.80 -3.55 -19.93
CA ALA A 143 4.98 -2.31 -19.20
C ALA A 143 3.99 -2.22 -18.02
N PRO A 144 4.26 -1.44 -16.97
CA PRO A 144 3.26 -1.22 -15.94
C PRO A 144 2.04 -0.46 -16.50
N ALA A 145 0.83 -0.86 -16.10
CA ALA A 145 -0.40 -0.18 -16.52
C ALA A 145 -0.32 1.34 -16.27
N PRO A 146 -0.80 2.18 -17.21
CA PRO A 146 -0.75 3.64 -17.07
C PRO A 146 -1.33 4.10 -15.74
N LEU A 147 -0.67 5.08 -15.10
CA LEU A 147 -1.17 5.63 -13.85
C LEU A 147 -2.43 6.47 -14.11
N PRO A 148 -3.47 6.30 -13.29
CA PRO A 148 -4.71 7.06 -13.44
C PRO A 148 -4.61 8.49 -12.87
N PHE A 149 -3.42 8.94 -12.48
CA PHE A 149 -3.20 10.24 -11.83
C PHE A 149 -1.88 10.90 -12.24
N ALA A 150 -1.80 12.22 -12.07
CA ALA A 150 -0.57 12.98 -12.30
C ALA A 150 0.48 12.75 -11.20
N THR A 151 1.75 12.83 -11.59
CA THR A 151 2.92 12.56 -10.71
C THR A 151 3.82 13.79 -10.53
N THR A 152 3.32 14.98 -10.83
CA THR A 152 4.08 16.24 -10.77
C THR A 152 4.21 16.81 -9.37
N ASP A 153 3.39 16.32 -8.44
CA ASP A 153 3.33 16.72 -7.03
C ASP A 153 4.48 16.13 -6.21
N TYR A 154 4.90 14.92 -6.57
CA TYR A 154 5.83 14.11 -5.78
C TYR A 154 6.69 13.23 -6.67
N ARG A 155 7.96 13.05 -6.29
CA ARG A 155 8.84 12.14 -7.03
C ARG A 155 8.23 10.74 -7.01
N THR A 156 7.83 10.27 -8.19
CA THR A 156 7.13 8.99 -8.35
C THR A 156 7.96 8.05 -9.21
N ARG A 157 8.13 6.81 -8.75
CA ARG A 157 8.61 5.67 -9.51
C ARG A 157 7.43 4.79 -9.86
N HIS A 158 7.45 4.23 -11.05
CA HIS A 158 6.40 3.37 -11.57
C HIS A 158 7.05 2.04 -11.97
N VAL A 159 6.58 0.95 -11.39
CA VAL A 159 7.19 -0.38 -11.49
C VAL A 159 6.11 -1.38 -11.89
N ALA A 160 6.43 -2.33 -12.77
CA ALA A 160 5.52 -3.42 -13.12
C ALA A 160 5.46 -4.46 -11.99
N LEU A 161 4.25 -4.88 -11.64
CA LEU A 161 4.02 -6.02 -10.78
C LEU A 161 4.39 -7.31 -11.52
N SER A 162 4.90 -8.26 -10.75
CA SER A 162 5.25 -9.62 -11.15
C SER A 162 5.09 -10.53 -9.93
N ASP A 163 5.08 -11.85 -10.14
CA ASP A 163 5.08 -12.81 -9.04
C ASP A 163 6.23 -12.58 -8.06
N ALA A 164 7.39 -12.14 -8.57
CA ALA A 164 8.59 -11.90 -7.76
C ALA A 164 8.47 -10.71 -6.80
N ASN A 165 7.57 -9.75 -7.06
CA ASN A 165 7.46 -8.54 -6.26
C ASN A 165 6.08 -8.27 -5.67
N PHE A 166 5.04 -9.02 -6.07
CA PHE A 166 3.66 -8.76 -5.65
C PHE A 166 3.48 -8.76 -4.13
N ASN A 167 3.86 -9.86 -3.46
CA ASN A 167 3.72 -9.97 -2.00
C ASN A 167 4.60 -8.94 -1.27
N ALA A 168 5.81 -8.68 -1.77
CA ALA A 168 6.72 -7.70 -1.18
C ALA A 168 6.18 -6.25 -1.31
N ALA A 169 5.61 -5.89 -2.46
CA ALA A 169 4.98 -4.60 -2.69
C ALA A 169 3.73 -4.43 -1.83
N LEU A 170 2.90 -5.46 -1.72
CA LEU A 170 1.71 -5.43 -0.89
C LEU A 170 2.06 -5.35 0.61
N GLN A 171 3.05 -6.14 1.04
CA GLN A 171 3.57 -6.08 2.40
C GLN A 171 4.10 -4.68 2.73
N ALA A 172 4.92 -4.12 1.85
CA ALA A 172 5.46 -2.78 2.01
C ALA A 172 4.34 -1.73 2.12
N SER A 173 3.33 -1.82 1.25
CA SER A 173 2.19 -0.91 1.25
C SER A 173 1.44 -0.90 2.58
N CYS A 174 1.44 -1.99 3.34
CA CYS A 174 0.82 -2.09 4.67
C CYS A 174 1.80 -1.93 5.84
N SER A 175 3.09 -1.68 5.57
CA SER A 175 4.14 -1.62 6.60
C SER A 175 4.18 -0.24 7.28
N ILE A 176 3.30 -0.04 8.26
CA ILE A 176 3.25 1.17 9.08
C ILE A 176 4.55 1.28 9.90
N PRO A 177 5.27 2.43 9.86
CA PRO A 177 6.51 2.60 10.59
C PRO A 177 6.36 2.29 12.09
N PHE A 178 7.41 1.71 12.68
CA PHE A 178 7.50 1.31 14.10
C PHE A 178 6.62 0.12 14.51
N LEU A 179 5.51 -0.14 13.81
CA LEU A 179 4.68 -1.32 14.00
C LEU A 179 5.18 -2.51 13.17
N LEU A 180 5.54 -2.24 11.91
CA LEU A 180 6.08 -3.19 10.95
C LEU A 180 7.48 -2.75 10.50
N GLN A 181 8.32 -3.73 10.20
CA GLN A 181 9.63 -3.51 9.58
C GLN A 181 9.45 -3.05 8.15
N ALA A 182 10.41 -2.26 7.67
CA ALA A 182 10.49 -1.93 6.26
C ALA A 182 10.68 -3.19 5.42
N VAL A 183 10.07 -3.24 4.25
CA VAL A 183 10.45 -4.22 3.22
C VAL A 183 11.65 -3.66 2.47
N HIS A 184 12.68 -4.47 2.26
CA HIS A 184 13.91 -4.04 1.61
C HIS A 184 14.04 -4.59 0.20
N ASP A 185 14.60 -3.75 -0.70
CA ASP A 185 15.11 -4.15 -2.01
C ASP A 185 14.12 -4.96 -2.86
N ILE A 186 12.87 -4.46 -2.94
CA ILE A 186 11.77 -5.11 -3.67
C ILE A 186 12.19 -5.36 -5.14
N PRO A 187 12.04 -6.59 -5.67
CA PRO A 187 12.47 -6.92 -7.03
C PRO A 187 11.85 -6.00 -8.10
N GLY A 188 12.68 -5.58 -9.06
CA GLY A 188 12.30 -4.64 -10.13
C GLY A 188 12.17 -3.18 -9.69
N ALA A 189 12.30 -2.87 -8.40
CA ALA A 189 12.24 -1.52 -7.88
C ALA A 189 13.61 -1.02 -7.37
N PRO A 190 13.79 0.30 -7.20
CA PRO A 190 15.05 0.85 -6.72
C PRO A 190 15.47 0.40 -5.31
N ALA A 191 16.65 -0.19 -5.14
CA ALA A 191 17.16 -0.68 -3.85
C ALA A 191 17.01 0.29 -2.65
N GLY A 192 16.33 -0.11 -1.57
CA GLY A 192 16.10 0.71 -0.38
C GLY A 192 15.03 0.13 0.55
N ALA A 193 14.63 0.92 1.54
CA ALA A 193 13.58 0.61 2.51
C ALA A 193 12.21 1.13 2.03
N TYR A 194 11.20 0.29 2.13
CA TYR A 194 9.83 0.56 1.70
C TYR A 194 8.86 0.41 2.87
N TRP A 195 7.95 1.37 2.97
CA TRP A 195 6.91 1.46 3.98
C TRP A 195 5.56 1.80 3.35
N ASP A 196 4.56 1.92 4.24
CA ASP A 196 3.18 2.17 3.90
C ASP A 196 3.00 3.36 2.93
N GLY A 197 2.21 3.15 1.87
CA GLY A 197 1.93 4.18 0.87
C GLY A 197 1.13 5.36 1.42
N GLY A 198 0.40 5.16 2.52
CA GLY A 198 -0.31 6.19 3.25
C GLY A 198 0.60 7.26 3.85
N ILE A 199 1.91 6.99 4.01
CA ILE A 199 2.86 8.02 4.45
C ILE A 199 2.97 9.14 3.42
N THR A 200 3.04 8.82 2.13
CA THR A 200 3.02 9.82 1.06
C THR A 200 1.60 10.21 0.65
N ASP A 201 0.65 9.27 0.73
CA ASP A 201 -0.64 9.36 0.04
C ASP A 201 -1.85 8.93 0.90
N TYR A 202 -1.87 9.33 2.18
CA TYR A 202 -2.87 8.90 3.18
C TYR A 202 -4.34 8.96 2.71
N HIS A 203 -4.74 10.06 2.08
CA HIS A 203 -6.10 10.24 1.56
C HIS A 203 -6.25 9.95 0.06
N LEU A 204 -5.17 9.55 -0.62
CA LEU A 204 -5.12 9.38 -2.08
C LEU A 204 -5.75 10.57 -2.83
N HIS A 205 -5.50 11.81 -2.36
CA HIS A 205 -5.87 13.07 -3.02
C HIS A 205 -4.99 13.32 -4.24
N LEU A 206 -5.02 12.37 -5.17
CA LEU A 206 -4.26 12.37 -6.40
C LEU A 206 -5.04 13.13 -7.48
N ASP A 207 -4.32 13.75 -8.41
CA ASP A 207 -4.94 14.42 -9.54
C ASP A 207 -5.33 13.40 -10.62
N TYR A 208 -6.58 12.95 -10.58
CA TYR A 208 -7.15 11.96 -11.51
C TYR A 208 -7.64 12.55 -12.83
N ALA A 209 -7.43 13.85 -13.09
CA ALA A 209 -8.01 14.54 -14.25
C ALA A 209 -7.50 14.06 -15.62
N LYS A 210 -6.55 13.11 -15.66
CA LYS A 210 -5.91 12.62 -16.90
C LYS A 210 -6.61 11.46 -17.60
N LEU A 211 -7.81 11.04 -17.18
CA LEU A 211 -8.52 9.95 -17.84
C LEU A 211 -9.87 10.40 -18.44
N PRO A 212 -9.97 10.54 -19.77
CA PRO A 212 -11.26 10.51 -20.43
C PRO A 212 -11.86 9.11 -20.29
N GLY A 213 -12.91 8.95 -19.48
CA GLY A 213 -13.78 7.77 -19.50
C GLY A 213 -13.48 6.61 -18.55
N SER A 214 -12.55 6.74 -17.58
CA SER A 214 -12.36 5.70 -16.55
C SER A 214 -12.69 6.22 -15.16
N LEU A 215 -13.53 5.47 -14.44
CA LEU A 215 -13.96 5.78 -13.09
C LEU A 215 -12.83 5.44 -12.11
N VAL A 216 -12.23 6.46 -11.48
CA VAL A 216 -11.26 6.28 -10.40
C VAL A 216 -11.98 6.52 -9.07
N ARG A 217 -11.98 5.53 -8.17
CA ARG A 217 -12.67 5.64 -6.88
C ARG A 217 -11.67 5.53 -5.74
N SER A 218 -11.47 6.63 -5.03
CA SER A 218 -10.84 6.65 -3.70
C SER A 218 -11.93 6.58 -2.60
N PRO A 219 -11.72 5.86 -1.49
CA PRO A 219 -12.60 5.98 -0.32
C PRO A 219 -12.41 7.35 0.35
N HIS A 220 -13.49 8.10 0.54
CA HIS A 220 -13.47 9.46 1.10
C HIS A 220 -13.85 9.43 2.59
N THR A 221 -13.05 10.07 3.44
CA THR A 221 -13.43 10.50 4.81
C THR A 221 -13.40 12.03 4.88
N PRO A 222 -14.34 12.68 5.61
CA PRO A 222 -14.46 14.15 5.64
C PRO A 222 -13.38 14.83 6.49
N SER A 223 -13.08 16.09 6.13
CA SER A 223 -12.04 16.99 6.66
C SER A 223 -12.04 17.17 8.20
N PRO A 224 -10.87 17.35 8.86
CA PRO A 224 -10.76 17.48 10.30
C PRO A 224 -10.93 18.94 10.73
N SER A 225 -12.02 19.25 11.40
CA SER A 225 -12.05 20.37 12.36
C SER A 225 -12.72 19.88 13.63
N SER A 226 -11.96 19.93 14.73
CA SER A 226 -12.28 19.47 16.09
C SER A 226 -12.22 17.95 16.32
N MET A 227 -11.17 17.48 17.01
CA MET A 227 -11.25 16.59 18.19
C MET A 227 -9.82 16.23 18.69
N PRO A 228 -9.63 16.07 20.03
CA PRO A 228 -8.33 15.92 20.67
C PRO A 228 -7.84 14.46 20.70
N ALA A 229 -6.53 14.27 20.88
CA ALA A 229 -5.89 12.95 21.06
C ALA A 229 -6.47 12.23 22.29
N PRO A 230 -6.92 10.96 22.13
CA PRO A 230 -6.02 9.85 21.86
C PRO A 230 -6.49 9.03 20.64
N LEU A 231 -5.81 9.17 19.50
CA LEU A 231 -6.17 8.53 18.24
C LEU A 231 -5.18 7.42 17.88
N VAL A 232 -5.45 6.22 18.41
CA VAL A 232 -4.89 4.94 17.91
C VAL A 232 -6.02 3.94 17.56
N GLU A 233 -7.29 4.30 17.75
CA GLU A 233 -8.43 3.36 17.65
C GLU A 233 -9.43 3.60 16.51
N ALA A 234 -9.07 4.29 15.42
CA ALA A 234 -10.01 4.55 14.32
C ALA A 234 -9.43 4.26 12.92
N PHE A 235 -8.59 3.23 12.80
CA PHE A 235 -8.27 2.63 11.50
C PHE A 235 -9.21 1.43 11.33
N LEU A 236 -10.38 1.60 10.68
CA LEU A 236 -11.23 0.57 10.02
C LEU A 236 -12.69 1.08 9.84
N VAL A 237 -12.97 1.75 8.70
CA VAL A 237 -14.19 1.59 7.87
C VAL A 237 -13.81 1.93 6.43
#